data_AF-A0A945P0T8-F1
#
_entry.id   AF-A0A945P0T8-F1
#
_cell.length_a   1.000
_cell.length_b   1.000
_cell.length_c   1.000
_cell.angle_alpha   90.00
_cell.angle_beta   90.00
_cell.angle_gamma   90.00
#
_symmetry.space_group_name_H-M   'P 1'
#
loop_
_entity.id
_entity.type
_entity.pdbx_description
1 polymer ?
#
loop_
_entity_poly.entity_id
_entity_poly.type
_entity_poly.pdbx_seq_one_letter_code
_entity_poly.pdbx_strand_id
1 'polypeptide(L)'
;MNTKKKIILIFIVATCLWAFFHFNLSQYLSLDYLKAQQSNFSTFYKENALLAIGAYMGVYVLSTALSLPGAALLTLLGGALFGLV
;
A
#
# COMPACT_ATOMS: atom_id res chain seq x y z
N MET A 1 8.88 -30.35 -0.75
CA MET A 1 8.22 -29.06 -0.38
C MET A 1 6.87 -29.40 0.27
N ASN A 2 6.70 -29.16 1.58
CA ASN A 2 5.58 -29.71 2.36
C ASN A 2 4.25 -29.01 2.03
N THR A 3 3.26 -29.76 1.53
CA THR A 3 1.91 -29.29 1.12
C THR A 3 1.22 -28.42 2.19
N LYS A 4 1.47 -28.69 3.47
CA LYS A 4 0.95 -27.90 4.60
C LYS A 4 1.42 -26.44 4.59
N LYS A 5 2.68 -26.18 4.25
CA LYS A 5 3.23 -24.81 4.13
C LYS A 5 2.56 -24.04 2.99
N LYS A 6 2.24 -24.73 1.89
CA LYS A 6 1.55 -24.14 0.74
C LYS A 6 0.12 -23.74 1.08
N ILE A 7 -0.59 -24.59 1.83
CA ILE A 7 -1.96 -24.32 2.31
C ILE A 7 -1.98 -23.11 3.25
N ILE A 8 -1.05 -23.04 4.20
CA ILE A 8 -0.93 -21.88 5.12
C ILE A 8 -0.70 -20.59 4.34
N LEU A 9 0.21 -20.61 3.36
CA LEU A 9 0.51 -19.43 2.54
C LEU A 9 -0.71 -18.99 1.72
N ILE A 10 -1.44 -19.92 1.11
CA ILE A 10 -2.67 -19.61 0.37
C ILE A 10 -3.73 -19.01 1.30
N PHE A 11 -3.87 -19.54 2.52
CA PHE A 11 -4.86 -19.04 3.48
C PHE A 11 -4.53 -17.61 3.93
N ILE A 12 -3.25 -17.33 4.18
CA ILE A 12 -2.78 -15.97 4.52
C ILE A 12 -3.09 -15.00 3.38
N VAL A 13 -2.72 -15.35 2.14
CA VAL A 13 -2.99 -14.51 0.96
C VAL A 13 -4.48 -14.29 0.77
N ALA A 14 -5.30 -15.34 0.88
CA ALA A 14 -6.76 -15.25 0.76
C ALA A 14 -7.37 -14.32 1.82
N THR A 15 -6.88 -14.39 3.06
CA THR A 15 -7.35 -13.54 4.16
C THR A 15 -6.97 -12.09 3.93
N CYS A 16 -5.74 -11.81 3.48
CA CYS A 16 -5.33 -10.45 3.14
C CYS A 16 -6.10 -9.88 1.94
N LEU A 17 -6.34 -10.68 0.91
CA LEU A 17 -7.18 -10.27 -0.23
C LEU A 17 -8.60 -9.97 0.22
N TRP A 18 -9.20 -10.83 1.05
CA TRP A 18 -10.54 -10.61 1.60
C TRP A 18 -10.60 -9.32 2.40
N ALA A 19 -9.63 -9.06 3.29
CA ALA A 19 -9.55 -7.82 4.04
C ALA A 19 -9.40 -6.59 3.12
N PHE A 20 -8.59 -6.68 2.06
CA PHE A 20 -8.39 -5.59 1.11
C PHE A 20 -9.69 -5.20 0.38
N PHE A 21 -10.45 -6.20 -0.08
CA PHE A 21 -11.75 -5.98 -0.73
C PHE A 21 -12.82 -5.54 0.27
N HIS A 22 -12.84 -6.12 1.48
CA HIS A 22 -13.81 -5.80 2.52
C HIS A 22 -13.67 -4.36 3.04
N PHE A 23 -12.43 -3.89 3.26
CA PHE A 23 -12.14 -2.51 3.68
C PHE A 23 -12.23 -1.48 2.55
N ASN A 24 -12.48 -1.90 1.30
CA ASN A 24 -12.53 -1.03 0.14
C ASN A 24 -11.26 -0.16 0.01
N LEU A 25 -10.08 -0.76 0.23
CA LEU A 25 -8.80 -0.03 0.23
C LEU A 25 -8.53 0.71 -1.09
N SER A 26 -9.16 0.27 -2.18
CA SER A 26 -9.19 0.96 -3.48
C SER A 26 -9.69 2.40 -3.41
N GLN A 27 -10.66 2.71 -2.54
CA GLN A 27 -11.15 4.08 -2.35
C GLN A 27 -10.07 4.99 -1.74
N TYR A 28 -9.28 4.46 -0.82
CA TYR A 28 -8.17 5.18 -0.18
C TYR A 28 -6.99 5.37 -1.14
N LEU A 29 -6.86 4.52 -2.17
CA LEU A 29 -5.89 4.66 -3.26
C LEU A 29 -6.39 5.59 -4.40
N SER A 30 -7.54 6.26 -4.24
CA SER A 30 -8.03 7.19 -5.26
C SER A 30 -7.34 8.54 -5.20
N LEU A 31 -7.02 9.09 -6.37
CA LEU A 31 -6.30 10.36 -6.53
C LEU A 31 -6.95 11.51 -5.75
N ASP A 32 -8.29 11.57 -5.69
CA ASP A 32 -9.02 12.58 -4.93
C ASP A 32 -8.76 12.50 -3.42
N TYR A 33 -8.81 11.30 -2.85
CA TYR A 33 -8.54 11.08 -1.42
C TYR A 33 -7.08 11.44 -1.09
N LEU A 34 -6.18 11.08 -1.99
CA LEU A 34 -4.76 11.31 -1.80
C LEU A 34 -4.38 12.78 -1.94
N LYS A 35 -5.01 13.51 -2.88
CA LYS A 35 -4.90 14.98 -2.95
C LYS A 35 -5.42 15.64 -1.67
N ALA A 36 -6.57 15.20 -1.16
CA ALA A 36 -7.12 15.73 0.08
C ALA A 36 -6.17 15.49 1.27
N GLN A 37 -5.49 14.34 1.30
CA GLN A 37 -4.55 13.99 2.36
C GLN A 37 -3.11 14.47 2.11
N GLN A 38 -2.79 15.00 0.92
CA GLN A 38 -1.44 15.42 0.53
C GLN A 38 -0.87 16.48 1.48
N SER A 39 -1.69 17.47 1.87
CA SER A 39 -1.29 18.51 2.82
C SER A 39 -0.93 17.92 4.19
N ASN A 40 -1.74 16.99 4.69
CA ASN A 40 -1.50 16.32 5.97
C ASN A 40 -0.27 15.41 5.91
N PHE A 41 -0.10 14.70 4.79
CA PHE A 41 1.04 13.82 4.57
C PHE A 41 2.34 14.60 4.47
N SER A 42 2.34 15.78 3.83
CA SER A 42 3.51 16.65 3.75
C SER A 42 4.00 17.08 5.14
N THR A 43 3.09 17.41 6.06
CA THR A 43 3.46 17.74 7.45
C THR A 43 4.03 16.51 8.17
N PHE A 44 3.35 15.36 8.07
CA PHE A 44 3.82 14.11 8.68
C PHE A 44 5.18 13.65 8.11
N TYR A 45 5.39 13.81 6.80
CA TYR A 45 6.63 13.47 6.13
C TYR A 45 7.79 14.35 6.62
N LYS A 46 7.56 15.65 6.84
CA LYS A 46 8.58 16.55 7.40
C LYS A 46 8.98 16.17 8.83
N GLU A 47 8.04 15.68 9.63
CA GLU A 47 8.32 15.25 11.00
C GLU A 47 8.92 13.84 11.08
N ASN A 48 8.50 12.93 10.19
CA ASN A 48 8.80 11.50 10.28
C ASN A 48 9.07 10.86 8.90
N ALA A 49 10.03 11.41 8.15
CA ALA A 49 10.34 10.97 6.78
C ALA A 49 10.64 9.46 6.67
N LEU A 50 11.48 8.93 7.57
CA LEU A 50 11.83 7.51 7.61
C LEU A 50 10.60 6.61 7.81
N LEU A 51 9.69 7.02 8.67
CA LEU A 51 8.48 6.27 8.99
C LEU A 51 7.50 6.30 7.80
N ALA A 52 7.35 7.46 7.16
CA ALA A 52 6.55 7.61 5.95
C ALA A 52 7.08 6.76 4.78
N ILE A 53 8.40 6.76 4.54
CA ILE A 53 9.04 5.93 3.51
C ILE A 53 8.88 4.44 3.83
N GLY A 54 9.13 4.04 5.08
CA GLY A 54 8.99 2.65 5.52
C GLY A 54 7.56 2.15 5.39
N ALA A 55 6.57 2.97 5.77
CA ALA A 55 5.16 2.65 5.63
C ALA A 55 4.76 2.51 4.16
N TYR A 56 5.14 3.48 3.30
CA TYR A 56 4.89 3.41 1.86
C TYR A 56 5.51 2.16 1.23
N MET A 57 6.77 1.86 1.56
CA MET A 57 7.46 0.69 1.03
C MET A 57 6.79 -0.61 1.50
N GLY A 58 6.39 -0.69 2.78
CA GLY A 58 5.66 -1.86 3.31
C GLY A 58 4.34 -2.10 2.58
N VAL A 59 3.56 -1.04 2.36
CA VAL A 59 2.30 -1.12 1.60
C VAL A 59 2.56 -1.53 0.15
N TYR A 60 3.59 -0.98 -0.50
CA TYR A 60 3.96 -1.34 -1.87
C TYR A 60 4.42 -2.79 -1.99
N VAL A 61 5.26 -3.27 -1.07
CA VAL A 61 5.73 -4.66 -1.03
C VAL A 61 4.55 -5.61 -0.80
N LEU A 62 3.64 -5.31 0.12
CA LEU A 62 2.43 -6.10 0.34
C LEU A 62 1.53 -6.09 -0.90
N SER A 63 1.32 -4.93 -1.51
CA SER A 63 0.53 -4.79 -2.74
C SER A 63 1.11 -5.64 -3.87
N THR A 64 2.43 -5.60 -4.05
CA THR A 64 3.15 -6.36 -5.10
C THR A 64 3.15 -7.86 -4.79
N ALA A 65 3.42 -8.25 -3.54
CA ALA A 65 3.45 -9.64 -3.10
C ALA A 65 2.08 -10.33 -3.20
N LEU A 66 1.00 -9.58 -2.94
CA LEU A 66 -0.38 -10.07 -3.09
C LEU A 66 -0.90 -9.89 -4.53
N SER A 67 -0.11 -9.31 -5.43
CA SER A 67 -0.51 -8.95 -6.81
C SER A 67 -1.83 -8.16 -6.84
N LEU A 68 -1.98 -7.24 -5.89
CA LEU A 68 -3.16 -6.41 -5.75
C LEU A 68 -3.28 -5.40 -6.90
N PRO A 69 -4.47 -5.21 -7.50
CA PRO A 69 -4.72 -4.11 -8.43
C PRO A 69 -4.61 -2.79 -7.66
N GLY A 70 -3.74 -1.88 -8.13
CA GLY A 70 -3.46 -0.61 -7.45
C GLY A 70 -1.96 -0.31 -7.25
N ALA A 71 -1.06 -1.26 -7.56
CA ALA A 71 0.38 -1.04 -7.51
C ALA A 71 0.82 0.18 -8.36
N ALA A 72 0.21 0.38 -9.53
CA ALA A 72 0.48 1.54 -10.39
C ALA A 72 0.10 2.88 -9.75
N LEU A 73 -1.04 2.93 -9.02
CA LEU A 73 -1.46 4.11 -8.26
C LEU A 73 -0.50 4.39 -7.11
N LEU A 74 -0.02 3.35 -6.42
CA LEU A 74 1.02 3.47 -5.39
C LEU A 74 2.30 4.05 -5.99
N THR A 75 2.78 3.57 -7.14
CA THR A 75 3.96 4.13 -7.79
C THR A 75 3.81 5.62 -8.13
N LEU A 76 2.65 6.01 -8.68
CA LEU A 76 2.35 7.41 -8.99
C LEU A 76 2.29 8.26 -7.71
N LEU A 77 1.75 7.70 -6.63
CA LEU A 77 1.76 8.31 -5.32
C LEU A 77 3.15 8.49 -4.75
N GLY A 78 4.04 7.51 -4.92
CA GLY A 78 5.42 7.64 -4.50
C GLY A 78 6.05 8.89 -5.11
N GLY A 79 5.86 9.11 -6.42
CA GLY A 79 6.32 10.33 -7.09
C GLY A 79 5.63 11.60 -6.58
N ALA A 80 4.32 11.56 -6.31
CA ALA A 80 3.56 12.72 -5.86
C ALA A 80 3.80 13.09 -4.37
N LEU A 81 4.11 12.12 -3.52
CA LEU A 81 4.31 12.30 -2.07
C LEU A 81 5.76 12.59 -1.72
N PHE A 82 6.73 11.94 -2.38
CA PHE A 82 8.16 12.11 -2.10
C PHE A 82 8.85 13.12 -3.03
N GLY A 83 8.16 13.57 -4.07
CA GLY A 83 8.69 14.45 -5.10
C GLY A 83 9.32 13.65 -6.25
N LEU A 84 9.06 14.09 -7.47
CA LEU A 84 9.81 13.68 -8.65
C LEU A 84 11.13 14.46 -8.63
N VAL A 85 12.25 13.74 -8.51
CA VAL A 85 13.57 14.27 -8.89
C VAL A 85 13.69 14.37 -10.40
#